data_AF-A0A7C9E9Z1-F1
#
_entry.id   AF-A0A7C9E9Z1-F1
#
_cell.length_a   1.000
_cell.length_b   1.000
_cell.length_c   1.000
_cell.angle_alpha   90.00
_cell.angle_beta   90.00
_cell.angle_gamma   90.00
#
_symmetry.space_group_name_H-M   'P 1'
#
loop_
_entity.id
_entity.type
_entity.pdbx_description
1 polymer ?
#
loop_
_entity_poly.entity_id
_entity_poly.type
_entity_poly.pdbx_seq_one_letter_code
_entity_poly.pdbx_strand_id
1 'polypeptide(L)'
;LDPYLDKEGNFTHGVNFAVAGATALSVSTLAEKNIHIAPRVTRSSLLVQLDWFKAHLNALHFTPPERKEKLGNALFLVGEIGGNDYNYAVSQVKTMDDLRALVPEIIQTIIDVTE
;
A
#
# COMPACT_ATOMS: atom_id res chain seq x y z
N LEU A 1 -8.82 -10.45 9.75
CA LEU A 1 -9.24 -10.02 8.39
C LEU A 1 -8.42 -10.83 7.41
N ASP A 2 -9.08 -11.53 6.50
CA ASP A 2 -8.39 -12.38 5.54
C ASP A 2 -7.71 -11.52 4.46
N PRO A 3 -6.55 -11.95 3.93
CA PRO A 3 -5.82 -11.19 2.94
C PRO A 3 -6.56 -11.19 1.61
N TYR A 4 -6.61 -10.03 0.94
CA TYR A 4 -7.38 -9.83 -0.30
C TYR A 4 -7.07 -10.86 -1.41
N LEU A 5 -5.83 -11.33 -1.50
CA LEU A 5 -5.40 -12.28 -2.54
C LEU A 5 -5.72 -13.75 -2.21
N ASP A 6 -6.25 -14.02 -1.01
CA ASP A 6 -6.74 -15.35 -0.68
C ASP A 6 -8.08 -15.61 -1.38
N LYS A 7 -8.07 -16.58 -2.30
CA LYS A 7 -9.25 -16.97 -3.08
C LYS A 7 -10.32 -17.67 -2.24
N GLU A 8 -9.92 -18.20 -1.08
CA GLU A 8 -10.81 -18.88 -0.13
C GLU A 8 -11.14 -17.98 1.07
N GLY A 9 -10.68 -16.73 1.07
CA GLY A 9 -10.86 -15.78 2.16
C GLY A 9 -12.31 -15.37 2.39
N ASN A 10 -12.67 -15.17 3.65
CA ASN A 10 -13.98 -14.69 4.07
C ASN A 10 -13.98 -13.18 4.29
N PHE A 11 -14.57 -12.43 3.36
CA PHE A 11 -14.62 -10.96 3.41
C PHE A 11 -15.88 -10.39 4.05
N THR A 12 -16.72 -11.22 4.70
CA THR A 12 -18.00 -10.79 5.30
C THR A 12 -17.82 -9.70 6.37
N HIS A 13 -16.68 -9.73 7.09
CA HIS A 13 -16.38 -8.81 8.19
C HIS A 13 -15.25 -7.83 7.87
N GLY A 14 -14.87 -7.74 6.59
CA GLY A 14 -13.77 -6.91 6.12
C GLY A 14 -12.66 -7.72 5.46
N VAL A 15 -11.70 -7.01 4.91
CA VAL A 15 -10.64 -7.55 4.05
C VAL A 15 -9.34 -6.81 4.34
N ASN A 16 -8.22 -7.53 4.34
CA ASN A 16 -6.89 -6.97 4.58
C ASN A 16 -6.11 -6.84 3.27
N PHE A 17 -5.73 -5.60 2.92
CA PHE A 17 -4.92 -5.31 1.74
C PHE A 17 -3.43 -5.14 2.07
N ALA A 18 -3.06 -5.10 3.35
CA ALA A 18 -1.69 -4.86 3.77
C ALA A 18 -0.78 -6.03 3.40
N VAL A 19 0.43 -5.69 2.96
CA VAL A 19 1.50 -6.65 2.65
C VAL A 19 2.72 -6.31 3.47
N ALA A 20 3.24 -7.28 4.22
CA ALA A 20 4.50 -7.13 4.94
C ALA A 20 5.63 -6.78 3.95
N GLY A 21 6.40 -5.74 4.28
CA GLY A 21 7.47 -5.24 3.40
C GLY A 21 6.99 -4.28 2.30
N ALA A 22 5.69 -4.00 2.16
CA ALA A 22 5.24 -3.03 1.17
C ALA A 22 5.80 -1.62 1.43
N THR A 23 6.07 -0.92 0.34
CA THR A 23 6.67 0.42 0.31
C THR A 23 5.62 1.48 0.00
N ALA A 24 5.89 2.74 0.36
CA ALA A 24 5.10 3.86 -0.14
C ALA A 24 5.33 4.04 -1.64
N LEU A 25 6.61 4.20 -2.04
CA LEU A 25 7.01 4.32 -3.44
C LEU A 25 6.87 2.98 -4.17
N SER A 26 6.72 3.03 -5.50
CA SER A 26 6.72 1.81 -6.30
C SER A 26 8.11 1.14 -6.30
N VAL A 27 8.15 -0.19 -6.49
CA VAL A 27 9.43 -0.92 -6.61
C VAL A 27 10.28 -0.39 -7.78
N SER A 28 9.65 0.05 -8.87
CA SER A 28 10.34 0.68 -10.01
C SER A 28 10.93 2.04 -9.64
N THR A 29 10.18 2.89 -8.93
CA THR A 29 10.67 4.20 -8.44
C THR A 29 11.87 4.04 -7.52
N LEU A 30 11.84 3.05 -6.62
CA LEU A 30 12.98 2.73 -5.75
C LEU A 30 14.18 2.23 -6.56
N ALA A 31 13.96 1.39 -7.57
CA ALA A 31 15.03 0.90 -8.44
C ALA A 31 15.72 2.03 -9.22
N GLU A 32 14.98 3.05 -9.68
CA GLU A 32 15.53 4.26 -10.32
C GLU A 32 16.45 5.06 -9.37
N LYS A 33 16.22 4.97 -8.07
CA LYS A 33 17.06 5.55 -7.02
C LYS A 33 18.18 4.62 -6.56
N ASN A 34 18.43 3.54 -7.31
CA ASN A 34 19.40 2.49 -6.99
C ASN A 34 19.11 1.81 -5.64
N ILE A 35 17.84 1.63 -5.29
CA ILE A 35 17.37 0.87 -4.12
C ILE A 35 16.64 -0.37 -4.66
N HIS A 36 17.29 -1.52 -4.61
CA HIS A 36 16.75 -2.74 -5.21
C HIS A 36 16.08 -3.62 -4.16
N ILE A 37 14.86 -4.06 -4.45
CA ILE A 37 14.13 -5.02 -3.61
C ILE A 37 14.12 -6.36 -4.33
N ALA A 38 14.60 -7.40 -3.66
CA ALA A 38 14.59 -8.73 -4.25
C ALA A 38 13.15 -9.17 -4.56
N PRO A 39 12.85 -9.75 -5.74
CA PRO A 39 11.49 -10.10 -6.12
C PRO A 39 10.76 -11.07 -5.17
N ARG A 40 11.51 -11.79 -4.33
CA ARG A 40 10.97 -12.70 -3.30
C ARG A 40 10.50 -11.98 -2.04
N VAL A 41 10.90 -10.73 -1.83
CA VAL A 41 10.58 -9.93 -0.64
C VAL A 41 9.22 -9.26 -0.82
N THR A 42 9.08 -8.39 -1.81
CA THR A 42 7.79 -7.80 -2.16
C THR A 42 7.80 -7.27 -3.60
N ARG A 43 6.62 -7.24 -4.21
CA ARG A 43 6.32 -6.42 -5.40
C ARG A 43 5.18 -5.42 -5.14
N SER A 44 4.73 -5.34 -3.90
CA SER A 44 3.60 -4.53 -3.49
C SER A 44 4.07 -3.19 -2.96
N SER A 45 3.39 -2.13 -3.38
CA SER A 45 3.50 -0.78 -2.83
C SER A 45 2.13 -0.30 -2.35
N LEU A 46 2.08 0.89 -1.77
CA LEU A 46 0.85 1.57 -1.37
C LEU A 46 -0.16 1.67 -2.51
N LEU A 47 0.31 2.05 -3.71
CA LEU A 47 -0.54 2.12 -4.91
C LEU A 47 -1.13 0.76 -5.29
N VAL A 48 -0.34 -0.32 -5.20
CA VAL A 48 -0.85 -1.68 -5.45
C VAL A 48 -1.93 -2.07 -4.45
N GLN A 49 -1.76 -1.74 -3.16
CA GLN A 49 -2.77 -1.99 -2.14
C GLN A 49 -4.05 -1.18 -2.37
N LEU A 50 -3.90 0.08 -2.81
CA LEU A 50 -5.01 0.95 -3.16
C LEU A 50 -5.77 0.43 -4.39
N ASP A 51 -5.07 -0.07 -5.40
CA ASP A 51 -5.69 -0.65 -6.59
C ASP A 51 -6.53 -1.87 -6.22
N TRP A 52 -6.04 -2.73 -5.33
CA TRP A 52 -6.81 -3.85 -4.80
C TRP A 52 -8.04 -3.40 -4.01
N PHE A 53 -7.90 -2.38 -3.18
CA PHE A 53 -9.02 -1.80 -2.45
C PHE A 53 -10.10 -1.26 -3.41
N LYS A 54 -9.71 -0.48 -4.42
CA LYS A 54 -10.63 0.05 -5.44
C LYS A 54 -11.29 -1.07 -6.24
N ALA A 55 -10.53 -2.09 -6.63
CA ALA A 55 -11.06 -3.26 -7.32
C ALA A 55 -12.09 -4.02 -6.48
N HIS A 56 -11.82 -4.21 -5.19
CA HIS A 56 -12.75 -4.84 -4.25
C HIS A 56 -14.05 -4.04 -4.14
N LEU A 57 -13.97 -2.72 -3.92
CA LEU A 57 -15.16 -1.86 -3.85
C LEU A 57 -16.02 -1.92 -5.13
N ASN A 58 -15.38 -1.99 -6.29
CA ASN A 58 -16.08 -2.09 -7.58
C ASN A 58 -16.76 -3.45 -7.77
N ALA A 59 -16.14 -4.53 -7.29
CA ALA A 59 -16.69 -5.89 -7.39
C ALA A 59 -17.90 -6.14 -6.46
N LEU A 60 -18.08 -5.34 -5.41
CA LEU A 60 -19.21 -5.48 -4.49
C LEU A 60 -20.56 -5.09 -5.11
N HIS A 61 -20.57 -4.45 -6.29
CA HIS A 61 -21.78 -4.09 -7.05
C HIS A 61 -22.91 -3.41 -6.25
N PHE A 62 -22.58 -2.69 -5.17
CA PHE A 62 -23.56 -2.00 -4.34
C PHE A 62 -24.29 -0.90 -5.11
N THR A 63 -25.60 -0.79 -4.89
CA THR A 63 -26.38 0.39 -5.28
C THR A 63 -25.85 1.63 -4.53
N PRO A 64 -26.10 2.86 -5.04
CA PRO A 64 -25.64 4.07 -4.36
C PRO A 64 -26.08 4.20 -2.89
N PRO A 65 -27.33 3.85 -2.50
CA PRO A 65 -27.74 3.84 -1.09
C PRO A 65 -26.97 2.82 -0.24
N GLU A 66 -26.83 1.57 -0.71
CA GLU A 66 -26.10 0.51 0.01
C GLU A 66 -24.63 0.88 0.20
N ARG A 67 -24.02 1.48 -0.83
CA ARG A 67 -22.63 1.96 -0.75
C ARG A 67 -22.49 3.02 0.35
N LYS A 68 -23.39 3.99 0.39
CA LYS A 68 -23.38 5.06 1.39
C LYS A 68 -23.53 4.50 2.81
N GLU A 69 -24.45 3.56 3.02
CA GLU A 69 -24.68 2.94 4.32
C GLU A 69 -23.50 2.05 4.74
N LYS A 70 -23.07 1.13 3.88
CA LYS A 70 -22.00 0.17 4.21
C LYS A 70 -20.65 0.85 4.39
N LEU A 71 -20.26 1.75 3.49
CA LEU A 71 -18.98 2.45 3.60
C LEU A 71 -19.02 3.54 4.67
N GLY A 72 -20.18 4.17 4.92
CA GLY A 72 -20.35 5.15 5.99
C GLY A 72 -20.21 4.57 7.40
N ASN A 73 -20.45 3.27 7.55
CA ASN A 73 -20.26 2.52 8.80
C ASN A 73 -18.96 1.71 8.83
N ALA A 74 -18.16 1.73 7.76
CA ALA A 74 -16.92 0.98 7.67
C ALA A 74 -15.75 1.75 8.31
N LEU A 75 -14.83 1.02 8.93
CA LEU A 75 -13.55 1.55 9.37
C LEU A 75 -12.50 1.30 8.28
N PHE A 76 -11.85 2.37 7.82
CA PHE A 76 -10.68 2.30 6.95
C PHE A 76 -9.43 2.56 7.79
N LEU A 77 -8.53 1.58 7.84
CA LEU A 77 -7.23 1.71 8.48
C LEU A 77 -6.15 1.64 7.40
N VAL A 78 -5.38 2.72 7.26
CA VAL A 78 -4.31 2.85 6.28
C VAL A 78 -3.04 3.23 7.03
N GLY A 79 -1.97 2.46 6.81
CA GLY A 79 -0.66 2.67 7.43
C GLY A 79 -0.26 1.57 8.43
N GLU A 80 0.91 1.70 9.07
CA GLU A 80 1.96 2.66 8.71
C GLU A 80 2.65 2.27 7.39
N ILE A 81 2.97 3.26 6.55
CA ILE A 81 3.62 3.06 5.25
C ILE A 81 4.75 4.07 5.06
N GLY A 82 5.79 3.68 4.30
CA GLY A 82 7.00 4.49 4.09
C GLY A 82 8.23 3.99 4.86
N GLY A 83 8.04 3.32 6.00
CA GLY A 83 9.16 2.77 6.78
C GLY A 83 10.01 1.76 6.00
N ASN A 84 9.40 0.94 5.14
CA ASN A 84 10.12 -0.05 4.34
C ASN A 84 10.98 0.58 3.24
N ASP A 85 10.59 1.73 2.69
CA ASP A 85 11.39 2.49 1.72
C ASP A 85 12.75 2.84 2.33
N TYR A 86 12.75 3.29 3.59
CA TYR A 86 13.98 3.54 4.35
C TYR A 86 14.71 2.25 4.71
N ASN A 87 14.02 1.22 5.22
CA ASN A 87 14.67 -0.04 5.62
C ASN A 87 15.43 -0.68 4.45
N TYR A 88 14.86 -0.68 3.25
CA TYR A 88 15.51 -1.21 2.06
C TYR A 88 16.71 -0.36 1.64
N ALA A 89 16.59 0.97 1.69
CA ALA A 89 17.71 1.87 1.43
C ALA A 89 18.86 1.70 2.43
N VAL A 90 18.55 1.63 3.73
CA VAL A 90 19.52 1.43 4.82
C VAL A 90 20.24 0.09 4.67
N SER A 91 19.52 -1.00 4.34
CA SER A 91 20.11 -2.32 4.12
C SER A 91 21.13 -2.36 2.97
N GLN A 92 21.06 -1.37 2.07
CA GLN A 92 21.95 -1.19 0.92
C GLN A 92 22.98 -0.09 1.15
N VAL A 93 23.20 0.33 2.41
CA VAL A 93 24.23 1.29 2.82
C VAL A 93 24.08 2.65 2.12
N LYS A 94 22.84 3.10 1.91
CA LYS A 94 22.55 4.45 1.43
C LYS A 94 22.95 5.51 2.45
N THR A 95 23.34 6.68 1.95
CA THR A 95 23.73 7.80 2.81
C THR A 95 22.52 8.46 3.44
N MET A 96 22.73 9.22 4.52
CA MET A 96 21.65 10.01 5.12
C MET A 96 21.05 11.03 4.14
N ASP A 97 21.82 11.54 3.20
CA ASP A 97 21.33 12.48 2.20
C ASP A 97 20.44 11.78 1.17
N ASP A 98 20.78 10.55 0.76
CA ASP A 98 19.89 9.70 -0.05
C ASP A 98 18.56 9.46 0.67
N LEU A 99 18.60 9.13 1.97
CA LEU A 99 17.38 8.90 2.76
C LEU A 99 16.54 10.17 2.88
N ARG A 100 17.15 11.32 3.13
CA ARG A 100 16.43 12.61 3.17
C ARG A 100 15.79 12.96 1.83
N ALA A 101 16.45 12.62 0.72
CA ALA A 101 15.91 12.83 -0.62
C ALA A 101 14.64 12.01 -0.91
N LEU A 102 14.40 10.90 -0.18
CA LEU A 102 13.16 10.12 -0.29
C LEU A 102 11.95 10.78 0.40
N VAL A 103 12.19 11.61 1.42
CA VAL A 103 11.14 12.14 2.31
C VAL A 103 10.01 12.84 1.53
N PRO A 104 10.29 13.80 0.62
CA PRO A 104 9.22 14.55 -0.04
C PRO A 104 8.34 13.64 -0.90
N GLU A 105 8.95 12.67 -1.60
CA GLU A 105 8.25 11.79 -2.52
C GLU A 105 7.42 10.72 -1.78
N ILE A 106 7.94 10.18 -0.67
CA ILE A 106 7.19 9.28 0.21
C ILE A 106 5.96 9.99 0.77
N ILE A 107 6.13 11.20 1.31
CA ILE A 107 5.03 11.98 1.88
C ILE A 107 3.99 12.30 0.80
N GLN A 108 4.43 12.77 -0.38
CA GLN A 108 3.50 13.09 -1.46
C GLN A 108 2.71 11.85 -1.91
N THR A 109 3.38 10.71 -2.06
CA THR A 109 2.71 9.46 -2.44
C THR A 109 1.67 9.04 -1.42
N ILE A 110 1.91 9.26 -0.13
CA ILE A 110 0.95 8.97 0.93
C ILE A 110 -0.25 9.93 0.86
N ILE A 111 -0.01 11.23 0.67
CA ILE A 111 -1.07 12.23 0.53
C ILE A 111 -1.97 11.89 -0.67
N ASP A 112 -1.38 11.62 -1.83
CA ASP A 112 -2.09 11.36 -3.09
C ASP A 112 -3.05 10.16 -3.04
N VAL A 113 -2.86 9.21 -2.12
CA VAL A 113 -3.76 8.06 -1.96
C VAL A 113 -4.82 8.24 -0.88
N THR A 114 -4.69 9.28 -0.05
CA THR A 114 -5.60 9.59 1.05
C THR A 114 -6.58 10.73 0.75
N GLU A 115 -6.27 11.56 -0.25
CA GLU A 115 -7.15 12.62 -0.77
C GLU A 115 -8.03 12.12 -1.94
#